data_AF-A0A101CWX6-F1
#
_entry.id   AF-A0A101CWX6-F1
#
_cell.length_a   1.000
_cell.length_b   1.000
_cell.length_c   1.000
_cell.angle_alpha   90.00
_cell.angle_beta   90.00
_cell.angle_gamma   90.00
#
_symmetry.space_group_name_H-M   'P 1'
#
loop_
_entity.id
_entity.type
_entity.pdbx_description
1 polymer ?
#
loop_
_entity_poly.entity_id
_entity_poly.type
_entity_poly.pdbx_seq_one_letter_code
_entity_poly.pdbx_strand_id
1 'polypeptide(L)'
;MFFIYQIVTKPLTSKLIIDEVCPACNKKDSIELTLYMQYISMIIPLFGMGRRTGVICTNCGNVLKNPHSSVFAKKKYSKKIGEAIKDIRKNHKRTLWQLLYPWSIWFVIPILILIILGISSINKKRTNEKAKEYAELLMHPQPGDIYKSTWMESNLSSGVLVKLMRINGDTMYVVKTKKNIPMSFSEEDWDKLTAGPGAFETKEYKIKKFSVLGEANYADFFMYHTDENGKQYPIFLGEVLNSKCEMNLDFETIDRKK
;
A
#
# COMPACT_ATOMS: atom_id res chain seq x y z
N MET A 1 19.01 -23.27 21.65
CA MET A 1 19.29 -22.09 20.83
C MET A 1 20.13 -21.12 21.66
N PHE A 2 21.42 -20.97 21.33
CA PHE A 2 22.31 -20.06 22.06
C PHE A 2 22.33 -18.71 21.33
N PHE A 3 21.87 -17.67 22.01
CA PHE A 3 21.97 -16.31 21.51
C PHE A 3 23.25 -15.69 22.04
N ILE A 4 24.25 -15.51 21.17
CA ILE A 4 25.46 -14.76 21.51
C ILE A 4 25.09 -13.28 21.38
N TYR A 5 24.98 -12.58 22.51
CA TYR A 5 24.81 -11.14 22.54
C TYR A 5 26.05 -10.49 23.18
N GLN A 6 26.42 -9.31 22.69
CA GLN A 6 27.52 -8.51 23.22
C GLN A 6 27.00 -7.15 23.67
N ILE A 7 27.46 -6.68 24.82
CA ILE A 7 27.22 -5.30 25.27
C ILE A 7 28.35 -4.44 24.70
N VAL A 8 28.01 -3.52 23.81
CA VAL A 8 28.96 -2.60 23.15
C VAL A 8 28.84 -1.22 23.78
N THR A 9 29.99 -0.58 24.04
CA THR A 9 30.07 0.77 24.60
C THR A 9 30.72 1.71 23.60
N LYS A 10 29.95 2.63 23.04
CA LYS A 10 30.42 3.60 22.04
C LYS A 10 30.60 4.98 22.66
N PRO A 11 31.76 5.65 22.54
CA PRO A 11 31.91 7.04 22.95
C PRO A 11 31.06 7.95 22.04
N LEU A 12 30.36 8.91 22.63
CA LEU A 12 29.53 9.89 21.93
C LEU A 12 30.22 11.25 21.84
N THR A 13 30.65 11.78 22.98
CA THR A 13 31.31 13.09 23.08
C THR A 13 32.25 13.08 24.28
N SER A 14 33.36 13.80 24.20
CA SER A 14 34.23 14.08 25.34
C SER A 14 34.39 15.57 25.56
N LYS A 15 34.75 15.95 26.80
CA LYS A 15 34.98 17.32 27.23
C LYS A 15 36.05 17.31 28.32
N LEU A 16 37.02 18.22 28.21
CA LEU A 16 37.98 18.47 29.29
C LEU A 16 37.34 19.33 30.38
N ILE A 17 37.58 18.96 31.63
CA ILE A 17 37.13 19.74 32.79
C ILE A 17 38.27 20.68 33.17
N ILE A 18 38.02 21.98 32.98
CA ILE A 18 38.95 23.07 33.30
C ILE A 18 38.82 23.39 34.80
N ASP A 19 39.92 23.80 35.43
CA ASP A 19 40.00 24.21 36.85
C ASP A 19 39.77 23.09 37.87
N GLU A 20 40.08 21.85 37.49
CA GLU A 20 40.03 20.69 38.38
C GLU A 20 41.40 19.99 38.48
N VAL A 21 41.80 19.67 39.71
CA VAL A 21 43.06 18.98 40.01
C VAL A 21 42.80 17.49 40.10
N CYS A 22 43.60 16.68 39.39
CA CYS A 22 43.53 15.23 39.55
C CYS A 22 43.96 14.81 40.97
N PRO A 23 43.14 14.05 41.72
CA PRO A 23 43.47 13.62 43.08
C PRO A 23 44.61 12.60 43.15
N ALA A 24 45.02 12.01 42.02
CA ALA A 24 46.11 11.03 41.98
C ALA A 24 47.46 11.64 41.60
N CYS A 25 47.50 12.59 40.66
CA CYS A 25 48.75 13.14 40.14
C CYS A 25 48.90 14.67 40.32
N ASN A 26 47.93 15.33 40.96
CA ASN A 26 47.93 16.77 41.26
C ASN A 26 48.13 17.71 40.05
N LYS A 27 47.90 17.22 38.83
CA LYS A 27 47.93 18.04 37.61
C LYS A 27 46.57 18.69 37.36
N LYS A 28 46.58 19.98 37.05
CA LYS A 28 45.41 20.76 36.62
C LYS A 28 45.04 20.40 35.18
N ASP A 29 43.78 20.61 34.82
CA ASP A 29 43.22 20.51 33.46
C ASP A 29 43.48 19.18 32.75
N SER A 30 43.66 18.12 33.54
CA SER A 30 44.05 16.80 33.06
C SER A 30 42.89 15.80 33.14
N ILE A 31 41.66 16.25 33.36
CA ILE A 31 40.50 15.37 33.55
C ILE A 31 39.60 15.44 32.32
N GLU A 32 39.44 14.31 31.64
CA GLU A 32 38.54 14.14 30.52
C GLU A 32 37.25 13.43 30.97
N LEU A 33 36.12 14.03 30.60
CA LEU A 33 34.79 13.48 30.78
C LEU A 33 34.25 13.00 29.43
N THR A 34 33.95 11.70 29.35
CA THR A 34 33.41 11.09 28.12
C THR A 34 32.02 10.53 28.37
N LEU A 35 31.07 10.90 27.51
CA LEU A 35 29.73 10.33 27.46
C LEU A 35 29.73 9.11 26.53
N TYR A 36 29.26 7.98 27.03
CA TYR A 36 29.14 6.72 26.30
C TYR A 36 27.68 6.34 26.11
N MET A 37 27.38 5.69 24.99
CA MET A 37 26.16 4.95 24.76
C MET A 37 26.45 3.46 24.90
N GLN A 38 25.65 2.77 25.72
CA GLN A 38 25.71 1.31 25.81
C GLN A 38 24.55 0.72 25.03
N TYR A 39 24.82 -0.33 24.25
CA TYR A 39 23.77 -1.08 23.59
C TYR A 39 24.12 -2.57 23.49
N ILE A 40 23.09 -3.41 23.50
CA ILE A 40 23.21 -4.83 23.17
C ILE A 40 23.26 -4.96 21.66
N SER A 41 24.25 -5.70 21.17
CA SER A 41 24.43 -6.04 19.76
C SER A 41 24.44 -7.56 19.62
N MET A 42 23.80 -8.05 18.57
CA MET A 42 23.90 -9.46 18.12
C MET A 42 24.47 -9.50 16.70
N ILE A 43 23.99 -8.58 15.83
CA ILE A 43 24.53 -8.28 14.49
C ILE A 43 24.32 -6.77 14.20
N ILE A 44 23.17 -6.24 14.61
CA ILE A 44 22.78 -4.83 14.56
C ILE A 44 22.56 -4.36 16.01
N PRO A 45 22.75 -3.07 16.36
CA PRO A 45 22.37 -2.54 17.67
C PRO A 45 20.87 -2.73 17.95
N LEU A 46 20.54 -3.66 18.85
CA LEU A 46 19.15 -4.06 19.15
C LEU A 46 18.56 -3.31 20.37
N PHE A 47 19.36 -3.07 21.41
CA PHE A 47 18.83 -2.47 22.65
C PHE A 47 19.80 -1.46 23.23
N GLY A 48 19.44 -0.17 23.24
CA GLY A 48 20.12 0.86 24.01
C GLY A 48 19.93 0.69 25.52
N MET A 49 20.99 0.31 26.23
CA MET A 49 21.03 0.23 27.70
C MET A 49 21.20 1.60 28.38
N GLY A 50 21.08 2.69 27.62
CA GLY A 50 21.17 4.06 28.11
C GLY A 50 22.58 4.66 28.01
N ARG A 51 22.75 5.83 28.64
CA ARG A 51 23.98 6.62 28.60
C ARG A 51 24.77 6.48 29.89
N ARG A 52 26.07 6.23 29.75
CA ARG A 52 27.04 6.18 30.86
C ARG A 52 28.07 7.28 30.68
N THR A 53 28.76 7.65 31.74
CA THR A 53 29.79 8.68 31.71
C THR A 53 31.05 8.11 32.36
N GLY A 54 32.16 8.16 31.66
CA GLY A 54 33.48 7.86 32.20
C GLY A 54 34.22 9.15 32.51
N VAL A 55 35.02 9.14 33.57
CA VAL A 55 35.91 10.26 33.92
C VAL A 55 37.30 9.68 34.14
N ILE A 56 38.25 10.13 33.33
CA ILE A 56 39.62 9.61 33.29
C ILE A 56 40.58 10.79 33.31
N CYS A 57 41.70 10.66 34.02
CA CYS A 57 42.79 11.62 33.93
C CYS A 57 43.68 11.29 32.73
N THR A 58 43.85 12.23 31.80
CA THR A 58 44.70 12.09 30.62
C THR A 58 46.18 12.03 30.96
N ASN A 59 46.61 12.60 32.10
CA ASN A 59 48.02 12.63 32.50
C ASN A 59 48.47 11.34 33.22
N CYS A 60 47.67 10.78 34.13
CA CYS A 60 48.05 9.59 34.90
C CYS A 60 47.21 8.34 34.61
N GLY A 61 46.21 8.43 33.73
CA GLY A 61 45.31 7.32 33.40
C GLY A 61 44.32 6.94 34.51
N ASN A 62 44.34 7.63 35.66
CA ASN A 62 43.49 7.26 36.79
C ASN A 62 41.99 7.43 36.45
N VAL A 63 41.21 6.38 36.68
CA VAL A 63 39.77 6.34 36.39
C VAL A 63 38.99 6.80 37.61
N LEU A 64 38.56 8.06 37.61
CA LEU A 64 37.75 8.66 38.68
C LEU A 64 36.31 8.14 38.65
N LYS A 65 35.81 7.78 37.46
CA LYS A 65 34.49 7.17 37.29
C LYS A 65 34.52 6.15 36.17
N ASN A 66 34.33 4.89 36.50
CA ASN A 66 34.25 3.82 35.52
C ASN A 66 32.87 3.84 34.82
N PRO A 67 32.79 3.90 33.48
CA PRO A 67 31.53 3.88 32.75
C PRO A 67 30.73 2.57 32.93
N HIS A 68 31.40 1.45 33.25
CA HIS A 68 30.80 0.14 33.51
C HIS A 68 30.40 -0.07 34.98
N SER A 69 30.67 0.89 35.86
CA SER A 69 30.28 0.77 37.27
C SER A 69 28.76 0.72 37.44
N SER A 70 28.32 -0.04 38.46
CA SER A 70 26.90 -0.14 38.80
C SER A 70 26.32 1.22 39.18
N VAL A 71 25.01 1.40 39.00
CA VAL A 71 24.32 2.66 39.35
C VAL A 71 24.44 2.97 40.85
N PHE A 72 24.67 1.94 41.66
CA PHE A 72 24.81 2.00 43.12
C PHE A 72 26.26 2.24 43.60
N ALA A 73 27.24 2.31 42.69
CA ALA A 73 28.62 2.57 43.07
C ALA A 73 28.76 3.96 43.73
N LYS A 74 29.45 4.02 44.87
CA LYS A 74 29.72 5.28 45.59
C LYS A 74 30.45 6.26 44.67
N LYS A 75 29.93 7.49 44.57
CA LYS A 75 30.51 8.56 43.76
C LYS A 75 31.78 9.07 44.42
N LYS A 76 32.95 8.69 43.91
CA LYS A 76 34.28 9.13 44.40
C LYS A 76 34.83 10.31 43.59
N TYR A 77 34.01 11.32 43.31
CA TYR A 77 34.43 12.47 42.50
C TYR A 77 33.85 13.78 43.07
N SER A 78 34.52 14.90 42.77
CA SER A 78 34.17 16.22 43.29
C SER A 78 32.82 16.75 42.77
N LYS A 79 32.29 17.79 43.42
CA LYS A 79 31.02 18.43 43.01
C LYS A 79 31.08 18.99 41.59
N LYS A 80 32.20 19.64 41.21
CA LYS A 80 32.41 20.18 39.86
C LYS A 80 32.33 19.11 38.77
N ILE A 81 32.97 17.94 38.98
CA ILE A 81 32.86 16.80 38.07
C ILE A 81 31.40 16.33 37.96
N GLY A 82 30.66 16.36 39.07
CA GLY A 82 29.23 16.04 39.11
C GLY A 82 28.34 17.01 38.32
N GLU A 83 28.71 18.28 38.23
CA GLU A 83 28.01 19.29 37.44
C GLU A 83 28.32 19.14 35.95
N ALA A 84 29.59 18.97 35.57
CA ALA A 84 30.01 18.69 34.19
C ALA A 84 29.35 17.42 33.63
N ILE A 85 29.40 16.33 34.41
CA ILE A 85 28.24 15.48 34.72
C ILE A 85 26.91 15.68 33.97
N LYS A 86 26.11 16.53 34.61
CA LYS A 86 24.74 16.84 34.26
C LYS A 86 24.68 17.69 32.98
N ASP A 87 25.63 18.60 32.84
CA ASP A 87 25.76 19.49 31.69
C ASP A 87 25.90 18.71 30.37
N ILE A 88 26.88 17.79 30.29
CA ILE A 88 27.12 17.00 29.08
C ILE A 88 25.93 16.10 28.72
N ARG A 89 25.19 15.62 29.74
CA ARG A 89 23.98 14.79 29.52
C ARG A 89 22.81 15.61 29.00
N LYS A 90 22.65 16.84 29.49
CA LYS A 90 21.55 17.74 29.11
C LYS A 90 21.76 18.32 27.70
N ASN A 91 23.00 18.69 27.37
CA ASN A 91 23.32 19.36 26.10
C ASN A 91 23.48 18.40 24.92
N HIS A 92 23.70 17.10 25.17
CA HIS A 92 23.79 16.12 24.10
C HIS A 92 22.42 15.83 23.46
N LYS A 93 22.15 16.50 22.33
CA LYS A 93 20.96 16.28 21.48
C LYS A 93 20.82 14.80 21.11
N ARG A 94 19.60 14.27 21.17
CA ARG A 94 19.32 12.90 20.70
C ARG A 94 19.14 12.95 19.19
N THR A 95 19.76 12.05 18.45
CA THR A 95 19.45 11.88 17.02
C THR A 95 18.09 11.22 16.89
N LEU A 96 17.26 11.65 15.93
CA LEU A 96 15.92 11.08 15.70
C LEU A 96 15.96 9.57 15.42
N TRP A 97 17.06 9.08 14.87
CA TRP A 97 17.36 7.66 14.69
C TRP A 97 17.43 6.86 16.02
N GLN A 98 17.69 7.50 17.16
CA GLN A 98 17.61 6.84 18.48
C GLN A 98 16.15 6.63 18.95
N LEU A 99 15.18 7.28 18.31
CA LEU A 99 13.74 7.19 18.60
C LEU A 99 13.05 6.10 17.76
N LEU A 100 13.62 5.76 16.61
CA LEU A 100 13.39 4.52 15.87
C LEU A 100 14.02 3.34 16.63
N TYR A 101 13.61 3.18 17.88
CA TYR A 101 14.02 2.09 18.73
C TYR A 101 13.39 0.80 18.20
N PRO A 102 14.04 -0.37 18.19
CA PRO A 102 13.51 -1.58 17.54
C PRO A 102 12.10 -2.02 18.00
N TRP A 103 11.65 -1.55 19.17
CA TRP A 103 10.30 -1.74 19.67
C TRP A 103 9.23 -0.89 18.98
N SER A 104 9.57 0.31 18.48
CA SER A 104 8.61 1.13 17.74
C SER A 104 8.18 0.44 16.46
N ILE A 105 9.07 -0.32 15.82
CA ILE A 105 8.75 -1.19 14.67
C ILE A 105 7.66 -2.20 15.03
N TRP A 106 7.72 -2.81 16.22
CA TRP A 106 6.73 -3.79 16.67
C TRP A 106 5.34 -3.21 16.91
N PHE A 107 5.21 -1.91 17.19
CA PHE A 107 3.91 -1.26 17.36
C PHE A 107 3.43 -0.57 16.06
N VAL A 108 4.34 0.02 15.29
CA VAL A 108 4.01 0.80 14.09
C VAL A 108 3.62 -0.11 12.92
N ILE A 109 4.33 -1.22 12.72
CA ILE A 109 4.05 -2.13 11.59
C ILE A 109 2.64 -2.75 11.66
N PRO A 110 2.20 -3.33 12.80
CA PRO A 110 0.86 -3.89 12.89
C PRO A 110 -0.25 -2.86 12.67
N ILE A 111 -0.09 -1.64 13.19
CA ILE A 111 -1.05 -0.55 12.99
C ILE A 111 -1.13 -0.17 11.51
N LEU A 112 0.02 -0.06 10.83
CA LEU A 112 0.07 0.27 9.41
C LEU A 112 -0.60 -0.82 8.55
N ILE A 113 -0.37 -2.10 8.88
CA ILE A 113 -1.04 -3.23 8.22
C ILE A 113 -2.55 -3.16 8.42
N LEU A 114 -3.02 -2.88 9.64
CA LEU A 114 -4.46 -2.74 9.93
C LEU A 114 -5.11 -1.60 9.13
N ILE A 115 -4.42 -0.48 8.97
CA ILE A 115 -4.91 0.65 8.15
C ILE A 115 -5.05 0.23 6.69
N ILE A 116 -4.03 -0.42 6.13
CA ILE A 116 -4.05 -0.88 4.72
C ILE A 116 -5.17 -1.91 4.50
N LEU A 117 -5.31 -2.89 5.39
CA LEU A 117 -6.38 -3.89 5.32
C LEU A 117 -7.76 -3.26 5.51
N GLY A 118 -7.91 -2.27 6.38
CA GLY A 118 -9.15 -1.53 6.59
C GLY A 118 -9.60 -0.78 5.33
N ILE A 119 -8.69 -0.05 4.68
CA ILE A 119 -8.96 0.65 3.42
C ILE A 119 -9.36 -0.35 2.32
N SER A 120 -8.62 -1.46 2.20
CA SER A 120 -8.93 -2.51 1.21
C SER A 120 -10.31 -3.12 1.43
N SER A 121 -10.69 -3.40 2.68
CA SER A 121 -11.99 -3.97 3.04
C SER A 121 -13.17 -3.04 2.72
N ILE A 122 -13.02 -1.74 2.98
CA ILE A 122 -14.06 -0.74 2.65
C ILE A 122 -14.26 -0.66 1.14
N ASN A 123 -13.16 -0.65 0.37
CA ASN A 123 -13.25 -0.62 -1.09
C ASN A 123 -13.92 -1.89 -1.63
N LYS A 124 -13.56 -3.08 -1.13
CA LYS A 124 -14.20 -4.33 -1.53
C LYS A 124 -15.70 -4.36 -1.27
N LYS A 125 -16.17 -3.85 -0.11
CA LYS A 125 -17.61 -3.80 0.18
C LYS A 125 -18.38 -2.92 -0.81
N ARG A 126 -17.84 -1.73 -1.12
CA ARG A 126 -18.46 -0.83 -2.12
C ARG A 126 -18.49 -1.45 -3.51
N THR A 127 -17.41 -2.11 -3.93
CA THR A 127 -17.38 -2.83 -5.21
C THR A 127 -18.41 -3.96 -5.26
N ASN A 128 -18.54 -4.73 -4.17
CA ASN A 128 -19.50 -5.84 -4.10
C ASN A 128 -20.97 -5.38 -4.13
N GLU A 129 -21.31 -4.27 -3.46
CA GLU A 129 -22.68 -3.73 -3.49
C GLU A 129 -23.07 -3.28 -4.89
N LYS A 130 -22.15 -2.57 -5.56
CA LYS A 130 -22.29 -2.14 -6.94
C LYS A 130 -22.44 -3.35 -7.87
N ALA A 131 -21.54 -4.32 -7.80
CA ALA A 131 -21.61 -5.54 -8.63
C ALA A 131 -22.97 -6.27 -8.54
N LYS A 132 -23.63 -6.26 -7.37
CA LYS A 132 -25.00 -6.81 -7.21
C LYS A 132 -26.06 -6.04 -7.99
N GLU A 133 -26.01 -4.70 -7.97
CA GLU A 133 -26.93 -3.84 -8.71
C GLU A 133 -26.82 -4.09 -10.22
N TYR A 134 -25.61 -4.27 -10.77
CA TYR A 134 -25.45 -4.58 -12.20
C TYR A 134 -25.80 -6.01 -12.56
N ALA A 135 -25.52 -6.96 -11.67
CA ALA A 135 -26.00 -8.32 -11.85
C ALA A 135 -27.54 -8.31 -12.00
N GLU A 136 -28.26 -7.52 -11.21
CA GLU A 136 -29.72 -7.38 -11.33
C GLU A 136 -30.14 -6.76 -12.68
N LEU A 137 -29.45 -5.72 -13.15
CA LEU A 137 -29.74 -5.07 -14.44
C LEU A 137 -29.53 -6.02 -15.63
N LEU A 138 -28.48 -6.86 -15.59
CA LEU A 138 -28.19 -7.85 -16.63
C LEU A 138 -29.15 -9.06 -16.58
N MET A 139 -29.69 -9.40 -15.40
CA MET A 139 -30.69 -10.48 -15.25
C MET A 139 -32.05 -10.05 -15.81
N HIS A 140 -32.33 -8.75 -15.73
CA HIS A 140 -33.57 -8.13 -16.18
C HIS A 140 -33.31 -7.05 -17.24
N PRO A 141 -32.74 -7.42 -18.40
CA PRO A 141 -32.44 -6.45 -19.44
C PRO A 141 -33.74 -5.91 -20.03
N GLN A 142 -33.75 -4.62 -20.37
CA GLN A 142 -34.91 -3.91 -20.91
C GLN A 142 -34.57 -3.26 -22.26
N PRO A 143 -35.50 -3.25 -23.24
CA PRO A 143 -35.33 -2.48 -24.45
C PRO A 143 -34.99 -1.02 -24.14
N GLY A 144 -33.92 -0.50 -24.73
CA GLY A 144 -33.40 0.83 -24.47
C GLY A 144 -32.12 0.88 -23.64
N ASP A 145 -31.79 -0.20 -22.91
CA ASP A 145 -30.55 -0.28 -22.12
C ASP A 145 -29.30 -0.15 -23.02
N ILE A 146 -28.29 0.58 -22.54
CA ILE A 146 -27.01 0.79 -23.24
C ILE A 146 -25.86 0.28 -22.37
N TYR A 147 -25.05 -0.60 -22.94
CA TYR A 147 -23.92 -1.26 -22.30
C TYR A 147 -22.61 -0.74 -22.88
N LYS A 148 -21.61 -0.46 -22.03
CA LYS A 148 -20.22 -0.38 -22.48
C LYS A 148 -19.73 -1.80 -22.73
N SER A 149 -19.10 -2.05 -23.87
CA SER A 149 -18.72 -3.42 -24.25
C SER A 149 -17.41 -3.43 -25.01
N THR A 150 -16.69 -4.54 -24.92
CA THR A 150 -15.75 -4.92 -25.99
C THR A 150 -16.53 -5.42 -27.20
N TRP A 151 -15.94 -5.31 -28.38
CA TRP A 151 -16.47 -5.88 -29.60
C TRP A 151 -15.34 -6.44 -30.44
N MET A 152 -15.44 -7.73 -30.74
CA MET A 152 -14.48 -8.47 -31.55
C MET A 152 -14.93 -8.48 -33.01
N GLU A 153 -14.12 -7.87 -33.87
CA GLU A 153 -14.33 -7.85 -35.31
C GLU A 153 -13.00 -8.16 -36.01
N SER A 154 -12.99 -9.19 -36.87
CA SER A 154 -11.78 -9.61 -37.60
C SER A 154 -10.54 -9.84 -36.71
N ASN A 155 -10.74 -10.47 -35.55
CA ASN A 155 -9.72 -10.73 -34.51
C ASN A 155 -9.16 -9.49 -33.78
N LEU A 156 -9.76 -8.32 -33.96
CA LEU A 156 -9.41 -7.11 -33.20
C LEU A 156 -10.53 -6.80 -32.20
N SER A 157 -10.15 -6.60 -30.95
CA SER A 157 -11.06 -6.14 -29.89
C SER A 157 -11.04 -4.62 -29.82
N SER A 158 -12.23 -4.03 -29.76
CA SER A 158 -12.42 -2.58 -29.64
C SER A 158 -13.51 -2.24 -28.63
N GLY A 159 -13.47 -1.05 -28.05
CA GLY A 159 -14.56 -0.58 -27.18
C GLY A 159 -15.71 0.02 -27.99
N VAL A 160 -16.94 -0.33 -27.63
CA VAL A 160 -18.17 0.20 -28.26
C VAL A 160 -19.28 0.36 -27.23
N LEU A 161 -20.30 1.16 -27.55
CA LEU A 161 -21.57 1.10 -26.83
C LEU A 161 -22.52 0.16 -27.56
N VAL A 162 -23.15 -0.75 -26.82
CA VAL A 162 -24.13 -1.71 -27.32
C VAL A 162 -25.49 -1.33 -26.76
N LYS A 163 -26.45 -1.02 -27.63
CA LYS A 163 -27.83 -0.72 -27.25
C LYS A 163 -28.72 -1.92 -27.49
N LEU A 164 -29.54 -2.25 -26.51
CA LEU A 164 -30.60 -3.24 -26.61
C LEU A 164 -31.83 -2.65 -27.28
N MET A 165 -32.23 -3.24 -28.41
CA MET A 165 -33.37 -2.77 -29.20
C MET A 165 -34.66 -3.47 -28.81
N ARG A 166 -34.62 -4.80 -28.69
CA ARG A 166 -35.77 -5.63 -28.30
C ARG A 166 -35.33 -7.00 -27.78
N ILE A 167 -36.22 -7.65 -27.06
CA ILE A 167 -36.06 -9.02 -26.56
C ILE A 167 -37.21 -9.86 -27.12
N ASN A 168 -36.90 -11.05 -27.64
CA ASN A 168 -37.89 -12.04 -28.05
C ASN A 168 -37.49 -13.40 -27.46
N GLY A 169 -38.22 -13.85 -26.44
CA GLY A 169 -37.92 -15.10 -25.73
C GLY A 169 -36.52 -15.10 -25.10
N ASP A 170 -35.68 -16.04 -25.56
CA ASP A 170 -34.29 -16.24 -25.14
C ASP A 170 -33.26 -15.42 -25.94
N THR A 171 -33.74 -14.57 -26.84
CA THR A 171 -32.93 -13.84 -27.81
C THR A 171 -33.03 -12.34 -27.57
N MET A 172 -31.89 -11.66 -27.59
CA MET A 172 -31.83 -10.20 -27.60
C MET A 172 -31.34 -9.69 -28.96
N TYR A 173 -31.85 -8.53 -29.35
CA TYR A 173 -31.44 -7.85 -30.58
C TYR A 173 -30.73 -6.57 -30.19
N VAL A 174 -29.44 -6.48 -30.54
CA VAL A 174 -28.59 -5.35 -30.14
C VAL A 174 -27.98 -4.65 -31.35
N VAL A 175 -27.63 -3.38 -31.16
CA VAL A 175 -26.91 -2.56 -32.14
C VAL A 175 -25.70 -1.92 -31.44
N LYS A 176 -24.57 -1.82 -32.15
CA LYS A 176 -23.37 -1.15 -31.61
C LYS A 176 -23.22 0.27 -32.16
N THR A 177 -22.36 1.08 -31.56
CA THR A 177 -21.99 2.40 -32.10
C THR A 177 -21.25 2.29 -33.43
N LYS A 178 -21.46 3.26 -34.32
CA LYS A 178 -20.72 3.37 -35.59
C LYS A 178 -19.22 3.66 -35.41
N LYS A 179 -18.87 4.28 -34.27
CA LYS A 179 -17.49 4.56 -33.88
C LYS A 179 -17.04 3.49 -32.89
N ASN A 180 -15.81 3.02 -33.08
CA ASN A 180 -15.12 2.13 -32.17
C ASN A 180 -13.97 2.90 -31.51
N ILE A 181 -13.65 2.58 -30.26
CA ILE A 181 -12.48 3.12 -29.55
C ILE A 181 -11.40 2.05 -29.39
N PRO A 182 -10.12 2.45 -29.32
CA PRO A 182 -9.05 1.50 -29.01
C PRO A 182 -9.26 0.82 -27.66
N MET A 183 -8.64 -0.35 -27.51
CA MET A 183 -8.63 -1.16 -26.28
C MET A 183 -7.78 -0.53 -25.15
N SER A 184 -7.59 0.80 -25.16
CA SER A 184 -6.95 1.58 -24.10
C SER A 184 -7.93 1.97 -22.99
N PHE A 185 -9.24 1.86 -23.26
CA PHE A 185 -10.30 1.91 -22.25
C PHE A 185 -10.27 3.15 -21.33
N SER A 186 -9.64 4.25 -21.76
CA SER A 186 -9.57 5.47 -20.97
C SER A 186 -10.94 6.18 -20.92
N GLU A 187 -11.23 6.88 -19.82
CA GLU A 187 -12.48 7.66 -19.70
C GLU A 187 -12.62 8.67 -20.85
N GLU A 188 -11.51 9.32 -21.24
CA GLU A 188 -11.45 10.25 -22.37
C GLU A 188 -11.85 9.61 -23.71
N ASP A 189 -11.55 8.32 -23.90
CA ASP A 189 -11.96 7.58 -25.10
C ASP A 189 -13.45 7.25 -25.07
N TRP A 190 -14.01 6.88 -23.91
CA TRP A 190 -15.43 6.60 -23.76
C TRP A 190 -16.30 7.83 -23.96
N ASP A 191 -15.85 9.01 -23.53
CA ASP A 191 -16.56 10.27 -23.73
C ASP A 191 -16.67 10.67 -25.21
N LYS A 192 -15.85 10.09 -26.10
CA LYS A 192 -15.97 10.26 -27.56
C LYS A 192 -17.15 9.50 -28.15
N LEU A 193 -17.69 8.51 -27.42
CA LEU A 193 -18.87 7.74 -27.84
C LEU A 193 -20.14 8.42 -27.33
N THR A 194 -21.13 8.57 -28.21
CA THR A 194 -22.39 9.26 -27.88
C THR A 194 -23.56 8.28 -27.89
N ALA A 195 -24.47 8.39 -26.93
CA ALA A 195 -25.71 7.59 -26.83
C ALA A 195 -26.91 8.21 -27.60
N GLY A 196 -26.64 9.02 -28.63
CA GLY A 196 -27.64 9.76 -29.40
C GLY A 196 -28.36 8.90 -30.45
N PRO A 197 -29.54 9.33 -30.95
CA PRO A 197 -30.39 8.54 -31.86
C PRO A 197 -29.73 8.19 -33.21
N GLY A 198 -28.66 8.89 -33.63
CA GLY A 198 -27.91 8.61 -34.85
C GLY A 198 -26.54 7.93 -34.66
N ALA A 199 -26.15 7.65 -33.42
CA ALA A 199 -24.82 7.16 -33.06
C ALA A 199 -24.63 5.65 -33.23
N PHE A 200 -25.74 4.90 -33.29
CA PHE A 200 -25.76 3.45 -33.45
C PHE A 200 -25.87 3.04 -34.92
N GLU A 201 -25.33 1.87 -35.23
CA GLU A 201 -25.46 1.20 -36.52
C GLU A 201 -26.90 0.76 -36.78
N THR A 202 -27.22 0.53 -38.06
CA THR A 202 -28.51 -0.04 -38.48
C THR A 202 -28.52 -1.56 -38.47
N LYS A 203 -27.34 -2.20 -38.40
CA LYS A 203 -27.19 -3.65 -38.37
C LYS A 203 -27.51 -4.18 -36.98
N GLU A 204 -28.51 -5.06 -36.91
CA GLU A 204 -28.87 -5.74 -35.68
C GLU A 204 -28.14 -7.08 -35.53
N TYR A 205 -27.65 -7.34 -34.32
CA TYR A 205 -27.02 -8.60 -33.95
C TYR A 205 -27.98 -9.40 -33.08
N LYS A 206 -28.23 -10.64 -33.49
CA LYS A 206 -29.06 -11.59 -32.76
C LYS A 206 -28.19 -12.34 -31.74
N ILE A 207 -28.33 -12.00 -30.47
CA ILE A 207 -27.52 -12.55 -29.38
C ILE A 207 -28.37 -13.36 -28.41
N LYS A 208 -27.73 -14.28 -27.67
CA LYS A 208 -28.35 -14.99 -26.55
C LYS A 208 -28.62 -14.03 -25.39
N LYS A 209 -29.76 -14.19 -24.72
CA LYS A 209 -30.09 -13.45 -23.50
C LYS A 209 -29.13 -13.84 -22.36
N PHE A 210 -28.64 -12.85 -21.62
CA PHE A 210 -27.67 -13.08 -20.53
C PHE A 210 -28.16 -14.09 -19.49
N SER A 211 -29.43 -14.03 -19.11
CA SER A 211 -30.04 -14.96 -18.13
C SER A 211 -30.12 -16.42 -18.60
N VAL A 212 -29.85 -16.70 -19.88
CA VAL A 212 -29.85 -18.06 -20.46
C VAL A 212 -28.42 -18.60 -20.55
N LEU A 213 -27.41 -17.74 -20.37
CA LEU A 213 -26.02 -18.14 -20.29
C LEU A 213 -25.71 -18.63 -18.87
N GLY A 214 -24.83 -19.63 -18.75
CA GLY A 214 -24.36 -20.10 -17.45
C GLY A 214 -23.55 -19.01 -16.74
N GLU A 215 -23.40 -19.14 -15.41
CA GLU A 215 -22.74 -18.14 -14.55
C GLU A 215 -21.34 -17.72 -15.04
N ALA A 216 -20.60 -18.62 -15.70
CA ALA A 216 -19.26 -18.37 -16.21
C ALA A 216 -19.20 -17.42 -17.44
N ASN A 217 -20.32 -17.24 -18.14
CA ASN A 217 -20.43 -16.46 -19.39
C ASN A 217 -21.43 -15.31 -19.24
N TYR A 218 -21.65 -14.90 -18.00
CA TYR A 218 -22.60 -13.85 -17.68
C TYR A 218 -22.08 -12.52 -18.24
N ALA A 219 -22.94 -11.81 -18.98
CA ALA A 219 -22.61 -10.56 -19.69
C ALA A 219 -21.81 -10.71 -21.00
N ASP A 220 -21.66 -11.92 -21.53
CA ASP A 220 -21.08 -12.14 -22.84
C ASP A 220 -22.10 -11.99 -23.97
N PHE A 221 -21.67 -11.33 -25.04
CA PHE A 221 -22.43 -11.20 -26.27
C PHE A 221 -22.17 -12.40 -27.19
N PHE A 222 -22.98 -13.45 -27.07
CA PHE A 222 -22.92 -14.61 -27.97
C PHE A 222 -23.96 -14.53 -29.10
N MET A 223 -23.49 -14.45 -30.34
CA MET A 223 -24.34 -14.52 -31.53
C MET A 223 -24.86 -15.94 -31.77
N TYR A 224 -26.11 -16.04 -32.22
CA TYR A 224 -26.60 -17.29 -32.82
C TYR A 224 -25.98 -17.50 -34.19
N HIS A 225 -25.17 -18.55 -34.35
CA HIS A 225 -24.71 -19.01 -35.66
C HIS A 225 -25.15 -20.45 -35.88
N THR A 226 -25.57 -20.76 -37.10
CA THR A 226 -25.91 -22.11 -37.56
C THR A 226 -24.95 -22.46 -38.70
N ASP A 227 -24.26 -23.60 -38.61
CA ASP A 227 -23.43 -24.08 -39.72
C ASP A 227 -24.28 -24.58 -40.90
N GLU A 228 -23.62 -24.94 -42.01
CA GLU A 228 -24.25 -25.52 -43.20
C GLU A 228 -25.00 -26.83 -42.91
N ASN A 229 -24.69 -27.49 -41.79
CA ASN A 229 -25.30 -28.75 -41.35
C ASN A 229 -26.44 -28.55 -40.33
N GLY A 230 -26.87 -27.30 -40.07
CA GLY A 230 -27.93 -27.00 -39.12
C GLY A 230 -27.50 -27.04 -37.64
N LYS A 231 -26.22 -27.27 -37.35
CA LYS A 231 -25.67 -27.29 -35.99
C LYS A 231 -25.43 -25.87 -35.51
N GLN A 232 -26.01 -25.53 -34.37
CA GLN A 232 -25.83 -24.22 -33.74
C GLN A 232 -24.54 -24.18 -32.94
N TYR A 233 -23.76 -23.10 -33.12
CA TYR A 233 -22.62 -22.79 -32.28
C TYR A 233 -22.62 -21.29 -31.93
N PRO A 234 -22.26 -20.92 -30.70
CA PRO A 234 -22.20 -19.52 -30.31
C PRO A 234 -20.92 -18.87 -30.86
N ILE A 235 -21.04 -17.66 -31.41
CA ILE A 235 -19.88 -16.82 -31.75
C ILE A 235 -19.78 -15.70 -30.71
N PHE A 236 -18.64 -15.63 -30.03
CA PHE A 236 -18.34 -14.55 -29.09
C PHE A 236 -18.15 -13.25 -29.85
N LEU A 237 -18.92 -12.22 -29.49
CA LEU A 237 -18.83 -10.88 -30.06
C LEU A 237 -18.17 -9.89 -29.11
N GLY A 238 -18.09 -10.17 -27.82
CA GLY A 238 -17.53 -9.27 -26.81
C GLY A 238 -18.19 -9.43 -25.46
N GLU A 239 -17.77 -8.63 -24.50
CA GLU A 239 -18.22 -8.67 -23.10
C GLU A 239 -18.59 -7.27 -22.60
N VAL A 240 -19.58 -7.18 -21.70
CA VAL A 240 -19.93 -5.92 -21.04
C VAL A 240 -18.80 -5.49 -20.09
N LEU A 241 -18.36 -4.24 -20.20
CA LEU A 241 -17.27 -3.64 -19.43
C LEU A 241 -17.77 -2.85 -18.21
N ASN A 242 -16.92 -2.75 -17.17
CA ASN A 242 -17.19 -1.96 -15.96
C ASN A 242 -16.79 -0.47 -16.09
N SER A 243 -17.04 0.32 -15.04
CA SER A 243 -17.01 1.79 -15.07
C SER A 243 -15.60 2.34 -15.12
N LYS A 244 -14.63 1.50 -14.74
CA LYS A 244 -13.19 1.71 -14.84
C LYS A 244 -12.59 1.06 -16.08
N CYS A 245 -13.43 0.43 -16.89
CA CYS A 245 -13.09 -0.16 -18.17
C CYS A 245 -12.00 -1.26 -18.03
N GLU A 246 -12.06 -2.00 -16.93
CA GLU A 246 -11.21 -3.15 -16.63
C GLU A 246 -11.90 -4.44 -17.07
N MET A 247 -11.14 -5.38 -17.68
CA MET A 247 -11.55 -6.77 -17.87
C MET A 247 -11.57 -7.48 -16.51
N ASN A 248 -12.57 -7.20 -15.70
CA ASN A 248 -12.77 -7.92 -14.45
C ASN A 248 -14.26 -7.98 -14.13
N LEU A 249 -14.70 -9.18 -13.74
CA LEU A 249 -16.09 -9.61 -13.50
C LEU A 249 -16.83 -8.87 -12.36
N ASP A 250 -16.36 -7.69 -11.98
CA ASP A 250 -17.01 -6.77 -11.05
C ASP A 250 -17.61 -5.61 -11.86
N PHE A 251 -18.79 -5.88 -12.39
CA PHE A 251 -19.55 -5.10 -13.37
C PHE A 251 -19.99 -3.72 -12.86
N GLU A 252 -19.89 -2.67 -13.70
CA GLU A 252 -20.60 -1.39 -13.54
C GLU A 252 -20.64 -0.50 -14.82
N THR A 253 -21.78 -0.30 -15.50
CA THR A 253 -22.36 0.97 -16.05
C THR A 253 -23.35 0.61 -17.15
N ILE A 254 -24.64 0.77 -16.83
CA ILE A 254 -25.77 0.64 -17.75
C ILE A 254 -26.57 1.92 -17.58
N ASP A 255 -26.65 2.76 -18.60
CA ASP A 255 -27.58 3.88 -18.58
C ASP A 255 -28.95 3.35 -19.00
N ARG A 256 -29.84 3.14 -18.04
CA ARG A 256 -31.25 2.88 -18.30
C ARG A 256 -31.92 4.22 -18.58
N LYS A 257 -32.06 4.56 -19.85
CA LYS A 257 -32.89 5.71 -20.24
C LYS A 257 -34.32 5.45 -19.79
N LYS A 258 -34.78 6.23 -18.80
CA LYS A 258 -36.20 6.33 -18.42
C LYS A 258 -37.01 6.98 -19.52
#